data_AF-A0A9E5AMF9-F1
#
_entry.id   AF-A0A9E5AMF9-F1
#
_cell.length_a   1.000
_cell.length_b   1.000
_cell.length_c   1.000
_cell.angle_alpha   90.00
_cell.angle_beta   90.00
_cell.angle_gamma   90.00
#
_symmetry.space_group_name_H-M   'P 1'
#
loop_
_entity.id
_entity.type
_entity.pdbx_description
1 polymer ?
#
loop_
_entity_poly.entity_id
_entity_poly.type
_entity_poly.pdbx_seq_one_letter_code
_entity_poly.pdbx_strand_id
1 'polypeptide(L)'
;MAIGKSILGSEKASAQLQHLEVRIEVMRRKFAKYFNGFDRTPPIVEFDQIKREFREFATVGFATGQARFKAQNLIARWNLLKNIWERDMQRMEEGKFRPNAHHTSHAKDAKIDDLGE
;
A
#
# COMPACT_ATOMS: atom_id res chain seq x y z
N MET A 1 28.66 -12.08 -5.08
CA MET A 1 29.05 -10.80 -4.49
C MET A 1 27.89 -10.28 -3.64
N ALA A 2 28.08 -10.16 -2.33
CA ALA A 2 27.10 -9.47 -1.48
C ALA A 2 27.30 -7.96 -1.68
N ILE A 3 26.43 -7.33 -2.47
CA ILE A 3 26.41 -5.87 -2.63
C ILE A 3 26.22 -5.29 -1.22
N GLY A 4 27.16 -4.45 -0.79
CA GLY A 4 27.18 -3.87 0.55
C GLY A 4 25.82 -3.27 0.88
N LYS A 5 25.15 -3.85 1.87
CA LYS A 5 23.83 -3.44 2.34
C LYS A 5 23.98 -2.04 2.92
N SER A 6 23.65 -1.00 2.14
CA SER A 6 23.76 0.39 2.59
C SER A 6 22.95 0.54 3.88
N ILE A 7 23.63 0.87 4.99
CA ILE A 7 22.97 1.09 6.27
C ILE A 7 22.33 2.47 6.21
N LEU A 8 21.01 2.49 6.28
CA LEU A 8 20.24 3.71 6.28
C LEU A 8 20.32 4.35 7.67
N GLY A 9 20.81 5.59 7.73
CA GLY A 9 20.85 6.38 8.97
C GLY A 9 19.45 6.54 9.57
N SER A 10 19.36 6.61 10.90
CA SER A 10 18.09 6.54 11.65
C SER A 10 17.02 7.53 11.16
N GLU A 11 17.41 8.80 10.94
CA GLU A 11 16.50 9.85 10.48
C GLU A 11 16.01 9.61 9.04
N LYS A 12 16.93 9.32 8.11
CA LYS A 12 16.60 8.99 6.71
C LYS A 12 15.73 7.74 6.63
N ALA A 13 15.99 6.74 7.45
CA ALA A 13 15.19 5.53 7.54
C ALA A 13 13.76 5.81 8.01
N SER A 14 13.60 6.65 9.04
CA SER A 14 12.29 7.05 9.53
C SER A 14 11.50 7.82 8.45
N ALA A 15 12.13 8.78 7.77
CA ALA A 15 11.48 9.56 6.73
C ALA A 15 11.04 8.69 5.53
N GLN A 16 11.90 7.77 5.08
CA GLN A 16 11.54 6.84 4.00
C GLN A 16 10.41 5.89 4.40
N LEU A 17 10.43 5.37 5.63
CA LEU A 17 9.36 4.52 6.16
C LEU A 17 8.02 5.25 6.18
N GLN A 18 8.00 6.49 6.69
CA GLN A 18 6.80 7.30 6.75
C GLN A 18 6.26 7.62 5.35
N HIS A 19 7.15 7.94 4.41
CA HIS A 19 6.77 8.19 3.02
C HIS A 19 6.13 6.95 2.37
N LEU A 20 6.72 5.77 2.54
CA LEU A 20 6.17 4.51 2.02
C LEU A 20 4.82 4.17 2.66
N GLU A 21 4.66 4.43 3.96
CA GLU A 21 3.41 4.22 4.67
C GLU A 21 2.26 5.08 4.12
N VAL A 22 2.51 6.39 3.93
CA VAL A 22 1.52 7.29 3.32
C VAL A 22 1.13 6.82 1.92
N ARG A 23 2.10 6.35 1.12
CA ARG A 23 1.84 5.85 -0.23
C ARG A 23 1.01 4.57 -0.24
N ILE A 24 1.22 3.66 0.72
CA ILE A 24 0.35 2.48 0.88
C ILE A 24 -1.09 2.89 1.18
N GLU A 25 -1.30 3.88 2.05
CA GLU A 25 -2.66 4.36 2.37
C GLU A 25 -3.35 5.02 1.18
N VAL A 26 -2.62 5.82 0.41
CA VAL A 26 -3.13 6.39 -0.84
C VAL A 26 -3.48 5.27 -1.82
N MET A 27 -2.60 4.28 -1.98
CA MET A 27 -2.83 3.15 -2.88
C MET A 27 -4.06 2.33 -2.47
N ARG A 28 -4.23 2.08 -1.17
CA ARG A 28 -5.41 1.40 -0.61
C ARG A 28 -6.70 2.12 -0.97
N ARG A 29 -6.73 3.46 -0.88
CA ARG A 29 -7.89 4.27 -1.25
C ARG A 29 -8.18 4.22 -2.75
N LYS A 30 -7.15 4.28 -3.61
CA LYS A 30 -7.31 4.16 -5.08
C LYS A 30 -7.89 2.81 -5.46
N PHE A 31 -7.35 1.71 -4.93
CA PHE A 31 -7.90 0.38 -5.17
C PHE A 31 -9.32 0.25 -4.62
N ALA A 32 -9.62 0.80 -3.45
CA ALA A 32 -10.99 0.81 -2.92
C ALA A 32 -11.96 1.54 -3.86
N LYS A 33 -11.58 2.71 -4.40
CA LYS A 33 -12.41 3.42 -5.40
C LYS A 33 -12.63 2.59 -6.66
N TYR A 34 -11.56 2.00 -7.19
CA TYR A 34 -11.61 1.13 -8.37
C TYR A 34 -12.51 -0.09 -8.16
N PHE A 35 -12.30 -0.85 -7.09
CA PHE A 35 -13.10 -2.05 -6.77
C PHE A 35 -14.57 -1.74 -6.48
N ASN A 36 -14.88 -0.54 -5.97
CA ASN A 36 -16.27 -0.09 -5.78
C ASN A 36 -16.86 0.55 -7.06
N GLY A 37 -16.11 0.61 -8.17
CA GLY A 37 -16.56 1.14 -9.45
C GLY A 37 -16.60 2.67 -9.55
N PHE A 38 -16.06 3.41 -8.57
CA PHE A 38 -15.93 4.87 -8.67
C PHE A 38 -14.89 5.27 -9.72
N ASP A 39 -13.79 4.54 -9.77
CA ASP A 39 -12.75 4.71 -10.79
C ASP A 39 -12.86 3.57 -11.81
N ARG A 40 -12.75 3.89 -13.11
CA ARG A 40 -12.83 2.90 -14.20
C ARG A 40 -11.50 2.20 -14.48
N THR A 41 -10.39 2.78 -14.04
CA THR A 41 -9.04 2.32 -14.38
C THR A 41 -8.28 1.95 -13.11
N PRO A 42 -7.64 0.77 -13.05
CA PRO A 42 -6.85 0.38 -11.90
C PRO A 42 -5.54 1.20 -11.81
N PRO A 43 -5.04 1.49 -10.59
CA PRO A 43 -3.80 2.24 -10.37
C PRO A 43 -2.54 1.37 -10.57
N ILE A 44 -2.42 0.68 -11.71
CA ILE A 44 -1.36 -0.33 -11.95
C ILE A 44 0.03 0.28 -11.99
N VAL A 45 0.16 1.43 -12.66
CA VAL A 45 1.45 2.09 -12.82
C VAL A 45 2.04 2.46 -11.46
N GLU A 46 1.25 3.09 -10.59
CA GLU A 46 1.72 3.45 -9.25
C GLU A 46 1.88 2.22 -8.35
N PHE A 47 1.06 1.18 -8.55
CA PHE A 47 1.21 -0.09 -7.82
C PHE A 47 2.54 -0.78 -8.13
N ASP A 48 2.94 -0.84 -9.40
CA ASP A 48 4.22 -1.42 -9.81
C ASP A 48 5.43 -0.60 -9.34
N GLN A 49 5.29 0.72 -9.28
CA GLN A 49 6.31 1.60 -8.69
C GLN A 49 6.50 1.29 -7.20
N ILE A 50 5.42 1.25 -6.41
CA ILE A 50 5.49 0.90 -4.99
C ILE A 50 6.03 -0.52 -4.81
N LYS A 51 5.62 -1.48 -5.64
CA LYS A 51 6.12 -2.86 -5.64
C LYS A 51 7.63 -2.91 -5.84
N ARG A 52 8.18 -2.10 -6.77
CA ARG A 52 9.62 -2.00 -7.00
C ARG A 52 10.35 -1.43 -5.78
N GLU A 53 9.83 -0.35 -5.22
CA GLU A 53 10.41 0.27 -4.03
C GLU A 53 10.42 -0.65 -2.82
N PHE A 54 9.36 -1.42 -2.59
CA PHE A 54 9.33 -2.41 -1.51
C PHE A 54 10.34 -3.55 -1.72
N ARG A 55 10.59 -3.96 -2.97
CA ARG A 55 11.65 -4.93 -3.28
C ARG A 55 13.03 -4.37 -2.96
N GLU A 56 13.30 -3.14 -3.38
CA GLU A 56 14.56 -2.44 -3.07
C GLU A 56 14.71 -2.27 -1.55
N PHE A 57 13.66 -1.80 -0.87
CA PHE A 57 13.64 -1.54 0.57
C PHE A 57 13.86 -2.79 1.42
N ALA A 58 13.34 -3.95 1.02
CA ALA A 58 13.59 -5.22 1.70
C ALA A 58 15.08 -5.61 1.72
N THR A 59 15.86 -5.10 0.76
CA THR A 59 17.30 -5.34 0.67
C THR A 59 18.15 -4.34 1.46
N VAL A 60 17.57 -3.28 2.03
CA VAL A 60 18.28 -2.22 2.78
C VAL A 60 18.57 -2.61 4.23
N GLY A 61 19.71 -2.17 4.76
CA GLY A 61 20.10 -2.34 6.17
C GLY A 61 19.63 -1.16 7.01
N PHE A 62 19.25 -1.40 8.27
CA PHE A 62 18.77 -0.36 9.17
C PHE A 62 19.77 -0.12 10.30
N ALA A 63 20.04 1.14 10.62
CA ALA A 63 20.97 1.51 11.70
C ALA A 63 20.46 1.12 13.10
N THR A 64 19.14 1.03 13.30
CA THR A 64 18.53 0.74 14.61
C THR A 64 17.55 -0.42 14.54
N GLY A 65 17.43 -1.17 15.64
CA GLY A 65 16.46 -2.25 15.77
C GLY A 65 15.00 -1.79 15.64
N GLN A 66 14.69 -0.58 16.15
CA GLN A 66 13.37 0.01 16.02
C GLN A 66 13.02 0.31 14.55
N ALA A 67 13.94 0.89 13.79
CA ALA A 67 13.73 1.15 12.36
C ALA A 67 13.55 -0.17 11.58
N ARG A 68 14.35 -1.20 11.91
CA ARG A 68 14.20 -2.54 11.33
C ARG A 68 12.82 -3.14 11.62
N PHE A 69 12.34 -3.04 12.87
CA PHE A 69 11.03 -3.57 13.24
C PHE A 69 9.90 -2.84 12.51
N LYS A 70 9.94 -1.50 12.45
CA LYS A 70 8.97 -0.71 11.67
C LYS A 70 8.97 -1.12 10.19
N ALA A 71 10.15 -1.29 9.59
CA ALA A 71 10.30 -1.75 8.22
C ALA A 71 9.69 -3.12 7.97
N GLN A 72 9.97 -4.08 8.86
CA GLN A 72 9.41 -5.44 8.76
C GLN A 72 7.88 -5.44 8.82
N ASN A 73 7.29 -4.66 9.75
CA ASN A 73 5.83 -4.51 9.83
C ASN A 73 5.25 -3.90 8.56
N LEU A 74 5.89 -2.85 8.04
CA LEU A 74 5.43 -2.18 6.83
C LEU A 74 5.49 -3.11 5.60
N ILE A 75 6.57 -3.89 5.46
CA ILE A 75 6.72 -4.89 4.40
C ILE A 75 5.64 -5.98 4.52
N ALA A 76 5.38 -6.49 5.73
CA ALA A 76 4.34 -7.49 5.94
C ALA A 76 2.96 -6.97 5.55
N ARG A 77 2.64 -5.72 5.94
CA ARG A 77 1.40 -5.03 5.58
C ARG A 77 1.26 -4.84 4.08
N TRP A 78 2.32 -4.38 3.41
CA TRP A 78 2.35 -4.25 1.95
C TRP A 78 2.05 -5.57 1.25
N ASN A 79 2.74 -6.65 1.65
CA ASN A 79 2.58 -7.96 1.01
C ASN A 79 1.15 -8.49 1.14
N LEU A 80 0.51 -8.29 2.31
CA LEU A 80 -0.89 -8.64 2.52
C LEU A 80 -1.81 -7.89 1.55
N LEU A 81 -1.70 -6.56 1.51
CA LEU A 81 -2.53 -5.71 0.64
C LEU A 81 -2.32 -6.01 -0.83
N LYS A 82 -1.06 -6.12 -1.26
CA LYS A 82 -0.64 -6.51 -2.61
C LYS A 82 -1.33 -7.80 -3.05
N ASN A 83 -1.27 -8.85 -2.24
CA ASN A 83 -1.86 -10.15 -2.56
C ASN A 83 -3.39 -10.07 -2.66
N ILE A 84 -4.03 -9.28 -1.79
CA ILE A 84 -5.47 -9.04 -1.85
C ILE A 84 -5.84 -8.36 -3.17
N TRP A 85 -5.14 -7.29 -3.54
CA TRP A 85 -5.45 -6.54 -4.76
C TRP A 85 -5.17 -7.34 -6.02
N GLU A 86 -4.05 -8.07 -6.10
CA GLU A 86 -3.74 -8.95 -7.24
C GLU A 86 -4.82 -10.03 -7.42
N ARG A 87 -5.28 -10.67 -6.34
CA ARG A 87 -6.37 -11.66 -6.39
C ARG A 87 -7.69 -11.04 -6.81
N ASP A 88 -8.02 -9.86 -6.27
CA ASP A 88 -9.29 -9.21 -6.54
C ASP A 88 -9.35 -8.64 -7.96
N MET A 89 -8.22 -8.19 -8.52
CA MET A 89 -8.06 -7.90 -9.95
C MET A 89 -8.31 -9.13 -10.81
N GLN A 90 -7.66 -10.26 -10.51
CA GLN A 90 -7.86 -11.51 -11.25
C GLN A 90 -9.33 -11.94 -11.24
N ARG A 91 -10.02 -11.79 -10.09
CA ARG A 91 -11.45 -12.09 -9.99
C ARG A 91 -12.31 -11.17 -10.84
N MET A 92 -11.93 -9.90 -11.03
CA MET A 92 -12.64 -9.00 -11.94
C MET A 92 -12.45 -9.40 -13.40
N GLU A 93 -11.23 -9.78 -13.78
CA GLU A 93 -10.94 -10.29 -15.13
C GLU A 93 -11.73 -11.57 -15.44
N GLU A 94 -11.89 -12.45 -14.44
CA GLU A 94 -12.71 -13.67 -14.56
C GLU A 94 -14.23 -13.41 -14.49
N GLY A 95 -14.67 -12.16 -14.25
CA GLY A 95 -16.09 -11.82 -14.05
C GLY A 95 -16.71 -12.36 -12.75
N LYS A 96 -15.88 -12.82 -11.80
CA LYS A 96 -16.31 -13.42 -10.51
C LYS A 96 -16.12 -12.48 -9.32
N PHE A 97 -15.85 -11.20 -9.57
CA PHE A 97 -15.60 -10.26 -8.50
C PHE A 97 -16.87 -9.98 -7.70
N ARG A 98 -16.75 -10.14 -6.38
CA ARG A 98 -17.78 -9.74 -5.42
C ARG A 98 -17.16 -8.66 -4.52
N PRO A 99 -17.67 -7.42 -4.53
CA PRO A 99 -17.18 -6.38 -3.65
C PRO A 99 -17.31 -6.82 -2.18
N ASN A 100 -16.21 -7.19 -1.55
CA ASN A 100 -16.21 -7.50 -0.12
C ASN A 100 -16.35 -6.21 0.71
N ALA A 101 -17.06 -6.29 1.84
CA ALA A 101 -17.27 -5.17 2.77
C ALA A 101 -15.96 -4.53 3.28
N HIS A 102 -14.83 -5.25 3.24
CA HIS A 102 -13.51 -4.71 3.62
C HIS A 102 -13.03 -3.53 2.75
N HIS A 103 -13.55 -3.37 1.53
CA HIS A 103 -13.26 -2.23 0.66
C HIS A 103 -14.04 -0.96 1.03
N THR A 104 -15.05 -1.07 1.90
CA THR A 104 -16.04 -0.01 2.17
C THR A 104 -15.78 0.82 3.43
N SER A 105 -14.63 0.63 4.10
CA SER A 105 -14.41 1.21 5.43
C SER A 105 -14.31 2.74 5.51
N HIS A 106 -14.29 3.51 4.41
CA HIS A 106 -14.24 4.99 4.46
C HIS A 106 -15.35 5.68 3.63
N ALA A 107 -16.32 4.93 3.10
CA ALA A 107 -17.42 5.53 2.34
C ALA A 107 -18.59 6.03 3.23
N LYS A 108 -18.60 5.67 4.52
CA LYS A 108 -19.66 6.09 5.46
C LYS A 108 -19.39 7.45 6.12
N ASP A 109 -18.14 7.92 6.12
CA ASP A 109 -17.79 9.20 6.76
C ASP A 109 -17.91 10.40 5.81
N ALA A 110 -17.96 10.17 4.49
CA ALA A 110 -18.04 11.23 3.49
C ALA A 110 -19.47 11.72 3.19
N LYS A 111 -20.50 11.21 3.90
CA LYS A 111 -21.91 11.55 3.65
C LYS A 111 -22.59 12.28 4.80
N ILE A 112 -21.84 12.71 5.83
CA ILE A 112 -22.40 13.41 7.01
C ILE A 112 -22.12 14.92 6.98
N ASP A 113 -21.16 15.42 6.18
CA ASP A 113 -20.77 16.84 6.17
C ASP A 113 -21.50 17.74 5.14
N ASP A 114 -22.47 17.22 4.38
CA ASP A 114 -23.14 17.96 3.28
C ASP A 114 -24.64 18.20 3.52
N LEU A 115 -25.07 18.22 4.78
CA LEU A 115 -26.42 18.62 5.20
C LEU A 115 -26.36 19.73 6.26
N GLY A 116 -25.79 20.86 5.87
CA GLY A 116 -25.65 22.04 6.71
C GLY A 116 -25.58 23.33 5.91
N GLU A 117 -26.69 23.69 5.25
CA GLU A 117 -27.12 25.08 5.08
C GLU A 117 -28.60 25.19 5.46
#